data_AF-X1UU15-F1
#
_entry.id   AF-X1UU15-F1
#
_cell.length_a   1.000
_cell.length_b   1.000
_cell.length_c   1.000
_cell.angle_alpha   90.00
_cell.angle_beta   90.00
_cell.angle_gamma   90.00
#
_symmetry.space_group_name_H-M   'P 1'
#
loop_
_entity.id
_entity.type
_entity.pdbx_description
1 polymer ?
#
loop_
_entity_poly.entity_id
_entity_poly.type
_entity_poly.pdbx_seq_one_letter_code
_entity_poly.pdbx_strand_id
1 'polypeptide(L)' 'KKIKVNTVFAEGKVILNPDVPTLIKASSAFGELELPDRSSVIFSSQKYRIGDISTDQGYLEIEASAVFGKLKFITTN' A
#
# COMPACT_ATOMS: atom_id res chain seq x y z
N LYS A 1 11.04 -6.31 6.76
CA LYS A 1 10.48 -5.54 7.92
C LYS A 1 8.99 -5.29 7.70
N LYS A 2 8.19 -5.13 8.75
CA LYS A 2 6.74 -4.89 8.64
C LYS A 2 6.37 -3.47 9.08
N ILE A 3 5.58 -2.77 8.26
CA ILE A 3 5.04 -1.43 8.53
C ILE A 3 3.50 -1.49 8.47
N LYS A 4 2.84 -0.73 9.34
CA LYS A 4 1.38 -0.55 9.30
C LYS A 4 1.04 0.91 9.05
N VAL A 5 0.09 1.16 8.16
CA VAL A 5 -0.40 2.52 7.83
C VAL A 5 -1.93 2.51 7.83
N ASN A 6 -2.53 3.28 8.73
CA ASN A 6 -3.98 3.42 8.83
C ASN A 6 -4.36 4.86 8.57
N THR A 7 -5.26 5.09 7.60
CA THR A 7 -5.84 6.41 7.35
C THR A 7 -7.32 6.34 7.70
N VAL A 8 -7.74 7.15 8.68
CA VAL A 8 -9.10 7.13 9.22
C VAL A 8 -9.62 8.57 9.24
N PHE A 9 -10.72 8.85 8.55
CA PHE A 9 -11.27 10.21 8.40
C PHE A 9 -10.23 11.24 7.92
N ALA A 10 -9.33 10.84 7.03
CA ALA A 10 -8.20 11.65 6.59
C ALA A 10 -7.76 11.28 5.18
N GLU A 11 -6.83 12.08 4.65
CA GLU A 11 -6.08 11.75 3.45
C GLU A 11 -4.60 11.55 3.78
N GLY A 12 -4.00 10.53 3.18
CA GLY A 12 -2.61 10.15 3.41
C GLY A 12 -1.90 9.79 2.11
N LYS A 13 -0.58 9.98 2.10
CA LYS A 13 0.28 9.62 0.98
C LYS A 13 1.51 8.88 1.47
N VAL A 14 1.79 7.74 0.85
CA VAL A 14 2.99 6.94 1.10
C VAL A 14 3.86 6.95 -0.14
N ILE A 15 5.13 7.31 0.04
CA ILE A 15 6.12 7.38 -1.03
C ILE A 15 7.06 6.18 -0.88
N LEU A 16 7.19 5.40 -1.94
CA LEU A 16 7.98 4.16 -1.97
C LEU A 16 9.18 4.31 -2.92
N ASN A 17 10.31 3.76 -2.49
CA ASN A 17 11.44 3.53 -3.39
C ASN A 17 11.12 2.29 -4.25
N PRO A 18 11.06 2.40 -5.60
CA PRO A 18 10.74 1.27 -6.47
C PRO A 18 11.79 0.16 -6.47
N ASP A 19 13.03 0.45 -6.09
CA ASP A 19 14.13 -0.52 -6.05
C ASP A 19 14.05 -1.48 -4.85
N VAL A 20 13.16 -1.20 -3.89
CA VAL A 20 12.97 -2.03 -2.69
C VAL A 20 11.77 -2.97 -2.90
N PRO A 21 11.99 -4.30 -2.96
CA PRO A 21 10.89 -5.25 -3.07
C PRO A 21 9.86 -5.05 -1.95
N THR A 22 8.60 -4.83 -2.34
CA THR A 22 7.54 -4.42 -1.41
C THR A 22 6.26 -5.21 -1.65
N LEU A 23 5.71 -5.77 -0.57
CA LEU A 23 4.39 -6.37 -0.53
C LEU A 23 3.42 -5.43 0.20
N ILE A 24 2.44 -4.90 -0.50
CA ILE A 24 1.37 -4.09 0.07
C ILE A 24 0.14 -4.96 0.26
N LYS A 25 -0.32 -5.12 1.49
CA LYS A 25 -1.62 -5.70 1.87
C LYS A 25 -2.58 -4.55 2.10
N ALA A 26 -3.30 -4.16 1.04
CA ALA A 26 -4.21 -3.03 1.04
C ALA A 26 -5.63 -3.48 1.40
N SER A 27 -6.29 -2.77 2.30
CA SER A 27 -7.70 -2.92 2.61
C SER A 27 -8.38 -1.56 2.69
N SER A 28 -9.64 -1.50 2.25
CA SER A 28 -10.45 -0.30 2.42
C SER A 28 -11.88 -0.67 2.82
N ALA A 29 -12.44 0.10 3.74
CA ALA A 29 -13.84 0.04 4.12
C ALA A 29 -14.42 1.46 4.12
N PHE A 30 -15.30 1.74 3.17
CA PHE A 30 -15.92 3.06 2.97
C PHE A 30 -14.89 4.19 2.72
N GLY A 31 -13.71 3.86 2.19
CA GLY A 31 -12.66 4.80 1.80
C GLY A 31 -12.05 4.42 0.44
N GLU A 32 -10.95 5.05 0.05
CA GLU A 32 -10.22 4.70 -1.17
C GLU A 32 -8.74 4.50 -0.86
N LEU A 33 -8.15 3.40 -1.32
CA LEU A 33 -6.70 3.20 -1.31
C LEU A 33 -6.20 3.03 -2.74
N GLU A 34 -5.47 4.03 -3.23
CA GLU A 34 -4.90 4.08 -4.57
C GLU A 34 -3.48 3.49 -4.54
N LEU A 35 -3.23 2.47 -5.35
CA LEU A 35 -1.94 1.79 -5.48
C LEU A 35 -1.01 2.49 -6.50
N PRO A 36 0.29 2.12 -6.55
CA PRO A 36 1.24 2.76 -7.47
C PRO A 36 0.86 2.69 -8.96
N ASP A 37 0.15 1.64 -9.38
CA ASP A 37 -0.37 1.47 -10.75
C ASP A 37 -1.68 2.23 -11.03
N ARG A 38 -2.14 3.04 -10.06
CA ARG A 38 -3.41 3.78 -10.06
C ARG A 38 -4.67 2.90 -9.93
N SER A 39 -4.52 1.62 -9.62
CA SER A 39 -5.67 0.80 -9.23
C SER A 39 -6.14 1.18 -7.83
N SER A 40 -7.47 1.13 -7.59
CA SER A 40 -8.07 1.54 -6.32
C SER A 40 -8.73 0.38 -5.58
N VAL A 41 -8.54 0.34 -4.27
CA VAL A 41 -9.24 -0.51 -3.30
C VAL A 41 -10.28 0.34 -2.59
N ILE A 42 -11.57 0.14 -2.87
CA ILE A 42 -12.65 0.99 -2.36
C ILE A 42 -13.44 0.27 -1.25
N PHE A 43 -13.89 -0.95 -1.53
CA PHE A 43 -14.57 -1.81 -0.57
C PHE A 43 -14.13 -3.27 -0.76
N SER A 44 -12.86 -3.52 -0.47
CA SER A 44 -12.23 -4.82 -0.66
C SER A 44 -10.86 -4.88 0.01
N SER A 45 -10.18 -6.00 -0.16
CA SER A 45 -8.77 -6.15 0.16
C SER A 45 -8.02 -6.73 -1.02
N GLN A 46 -6.81 -6.26 -1.28
CA GLN A 46 -5.93 -6.83 -2.31
C GLN A 46 -4.46 -6.80 -1.89
N LYS A 47 -3.68 -7.67 -2.52
CA LYS A 47 -2.22 -7.69 -2.37
C LYS A 47 -1.59 -7.10 -3.63
N TYR A 48 -0.66 -6.17 -3.45
CA TYR A 48 0.11 -5.57 -4.53
C TYR A 48 1.59 -5.81 -4.32
N ARG A 49 2.31 -6.12 -5.40
CA ARG A 49 3.71 -6.51 -5.37
C ARG A 49 4.53 -5.53 -6.20
N ILE A 50 5.65 -5.10 -5.65
CA ILE A 50 6.68 -4.30 -6.33
C ILE A 50 7.96 -5.12 -6.29
N GLY A 51 8.57 -5.31 -7.45
CA GLY A 51 9.79 -6.11 -7.62
C GLY A 51 9.62 -7.59 -7.30
N ASP A 52 10.74 -8.32 -7.31
CA ASP A 52 10.79 -9.74 -6.99
C ASP A 52 10.83 -9.95 -5.47
N ILE A 53 9.77 -10.57 -4.94
CA ILE A 53 9.64 -10.83 -3.51
C ILE A 53 10.15 -12.23 -3.22
N SER A 54 11.37 -12.30 -2.67
CA SER A 54 11.96 -13.52 -2.12
C SER A 54 12.15 -13.39 -0.61
N THR A 55 11.95 -14.49 0.12
CA THR A 55 12.27 -14.58 1.55
C THR A 55 13.77 -14.47 1.81
N ASP A 56 14.60 -14.81 0.82
CA ASP A 56 16.05 -14.91 0.97
C ASP A 56 16.73 -13.55 0.79
N GLN A 57 16.17 -12.67 -0.05
CA GLN A 57 16.69 -11.33 -0.32
C GLN A 57 16.10 -10.25 0.59
N GLY A 58 15.04 -10.59 1.33
CA GLY A 58 14.31 -9.67 2.20
C GLY A 58 13.40 -8.71 1.42
N TYR A 59 12.25 -8.39 2.01
CA TYR A 59 11.30 -7.45 1.43
C TYR A 59 10.63 -6.58 2.51
N LEU A 60 10.04 -5.48 2.06
CA LEU A 60 9.19 -4.62 2.87
C LEU A 60 7.75 -5.13 2.83
N GLU A 61 7.18 -5.45 3.99
CA GLU A 61 5.74 -5.72 4.08
C GLU A 61 5.03 -4.48 4.63
N ILE A 62 4.01 -4.00 3.91
CA ILE A 62 3.14 -2.90 4.32
C ILE A 62 1.72 -3.42 4.48
N GLU A 63 1.14 -3.25 5.65
CA GLU A 63 -0.28 -3.46 5.92
C GLU A 63 -0.96 -2.09 5.94
N ALA A 64 -1.84 -1.85 4.97
CA ALA A 64 -2.39 -0.53 4.71
C ALA A 64 -3.91 -0.55 4.74
N SER A 65 -4.51 0.35 5.51
CA SER A 65 -5.96 0.46 5.64
C SER A 65 -6.45 1.89 5.46
N ALA A 66 -7.53 2.05 4.70
CA ALA A 66 -8.27 3.31 4.56
C ALA A 66 -9.72 3.12 5.03
N VAL A 67 -10.19 3.99 5.93
CA VAL A 67 -11.56 3.98 6.43
C VAL A 67 -12.12 5.40 6.42
N PHE A 68 -13.22 5.64 5.69
CA PHE A 68 -13.81 6.97 5.49
C PHE A 68 -12.77 8.05 5.09
N GLY A 69 -11.80 7.67 4.27
CA GLY A 69 -10.66 8.50 3.90
C GLY A 69 -9.92 7.96 2.68
N LYS A 70 -8.81 8.59 2.30
CA LYS A 70 -8.03 8.23 1.12
C LYS A 70 -6.56 7.97 1.44
N LEU A 71 -6.00 6.86 0.98
CA LEU A 71 -4.57 6.56 1.09
C LEU A 71 -3.97 6.32 -0.29
N LYS A 72 -2.97 7.12 -0.68
CA LYS A 72 -2.33 7.01 -1.99
C LYS A 72 -0.89 6.53 -1.87
N PHE A 73 -0.57 5.45 -2.57
CA PHE A 73 0.81 5.01 -2.77
C PHE A 73 1.36 5.60 -4.06
N ILE A 74 2.59 6.12 -3.99
CA ILE A 74 3.36 6.54 -5.18
C ILE A 74 4.77 5.97 -5.12
N THR A 75 5.34 5.66 -6.28
CA THR A 75 6.78 5.38 -6.41
C THR A 75 7.52 6.63 -6.85
N THR A 76 8.70 6.88 -6.30
CA THR A 76 9.63 7.89 -6.82
C THR A 76 10.37 7.31 -8.02
N ASN A 77 10.07 7.81 -9.22
CA ASN A 77 10.96 7.64 -10.38
C ASN A 77 12.09 8.66 -10.33
#